data_AF-A0A4R2T6D4-F1
#
_entry.id   AF-A0A4R2T6D4-F1
#
_cell.length_a   1.000
_cell.length_b   1.000
_cell.length_c   1.000
_cell.angle_alpha   90.00
_cell.angle_beta   90.00
_cell.angle_gamma   90.00
#
_symmetry.space_group_name_H-M   'P 1'
#
loop_
_entity.id
_entity.type
_entity.pdbx_description
1 polymer ?
#
loop_
_entity_poly.entity_id
_entity_poly.type
_entity_poly.pdbx_seq_one_letter_code
_entity_poly.pdbx_strand_id
1 'polypeptide(L)'
;MRFPDRLLDLLIDHDAFRVCRLMPRREFVRYCKARNVEVDVDRLRHFERIGVFRPLLRAFRPEVTYRIEGDESGWRYAGTVSDGEDWSGETRTEILEFDPRTARAREWRAGGLLWVPGQGEWLHEDTIDTKPMQHEAYFSRFQLLPLDHVATMLTMKVHLEWATAPDGTPNSKWSPRLRNNAATWGRKAAAALRGPRDEDVIAVLFQLIANRFYYKTQSDGRQMTIGQFPDWEWGDYVRAWRAEPFTAGIQLEENRSRQFFEWLDIRWTHIDPVSRWYNLARFVRIDKRELLKGDALRGLAMREMTQMLRLFHKEAFGKDLRPLGEVGVHVIKRIPDVDPELDPMRALELSANDYGVNGKPQLVLFVEGETEQTVLPVIFERLWGAPASRYGIEISSLGGVDNAAGGKEAPFSALWRLVDYLHHHQTLAFVLLDDEGFATRNVRDGLRKANSVHSAERKATRRDHIKVWKTSFELENFSDTEIALALNRMAARKAFARADVAACRAAAVIGPVKGRRMLTIDRMFEERMGVALDKPGLGLVLADVMLDPSTRRRPSSRPITRFLVRVAQKASGNFQPVTQADWETNQRSGYLGALQPAAKLDRRRRQDGRRRRQRRAPDD
;
A
#
# COMPACT_ATOMS: atom_id res chain seq x y z
N MET A 1 19.16 -1.76 -29.95
CA MET A 1 20.13 -2.31 -28.97
C MET A 1 20.42 -3.75 -29.30
N ARG A 2 21.67 -4.02 -29.67
CA ARG A 2 22.27 -5.36 -29.73
C ARG A 2 22.93 -5.66 -28.39
N PHE A 3 23.34 -6.91 -28.17
CA PHE A 3 24.18 -7.22 -27.01
C PHE A 3 25.49 -6.42 -27.11
N PRO A 4 25.91 -5.67 -26.08
CA PRO A 4 27.05 -4.76 -26.23
C PRO A 4 28.37 -5.52 -26.35
N ASP A 5 29.16 -5.28 -27.40
CA ASP A 5 30.44 -5.98 -27.64
C ASP A 5 31.52 -5.70 -26.57
N ARG A 6 31.41 -4.55 -25.89
CA ARG A 6 32.30 -4.10 -24.81
C ARG A 6 31.60 -4.03 -23.45
N LEU A 7 30.85 -5.08 -23.11
CA LEU A 7 30.02 -5.08 -21.89
C LEU A 7 30.84 -4.80 -20.63
N LEU A 8 32.05 -5.35 -20.52
CA LEU A 8 32.90 -5.13 -19.35
C LEU A 8 33.29 -3.66 -19.16
N ASP A 9 33.59 -2.94 -20.25
CA ASP A 9 33.87 -1.49 -20.20
C ASP A 9 32.65 -0.76 -19.67
N LEU A 10 31.48 -1.02 -20.26
CA LEU A 10 30.24 -0.34 -19.90
C LEU A 10 29.89 -0.55 -18.43
N LEU A 11 30.02 -1.78 -17.92
CA LEU A 11 29.73 -2.08 -16.53
C LEU A 11 30.68 -1.32 -15.58
N ILE A 12 31.96 -1.21 -15.92
CA ILE A 12 32.95 -0.49 -15.13
C ILE A 12 32.74 1.03 -15.21
N ASP A 13 32.56 1.57 -16.41
CA ASP A 13 32.48 3.01 -16.65
C ASP A 13 31.18 3.63 -16.10
N HIS A 14 30.09 2.87 -16.11
CA HIS A 14 28.84 3.27 -15.46
C HIS A 14 28.74 2.87 -13.99
N ASP A 15 29.81 2.26 -13.46
CA ASP A 15 29.89 1.80 -12.08
C ASP A 15 28.68 0.93 -11.69
N ALA A 16 28.31 0.05 -12.61
CA ALA A 16 27.03 -0.65 -12.66
C ALA A 16 26.89 -1.71 -11.57
N PHE A 17 27.67 -1.65 -10.49
CA PHE A 17 27.67 -2.63 -9.40
C PHE A 17 27.28 -2.01 -8.05
N ARG A 18 27.08 -0.69 -7.95
CA ARG A 18 26.82 -0.01 -6.66
C ARG A 18 25.46 -0.35 -6.06
N VAL A 19 24.36 -0.01 -6.75
CA VAL A 19 23.00 -0.19 -6.22
C VAL A 19 22.57 -1.65 -6.27
N CYS A 20 22.79 -2.29 -7.42
CA CYS A 20 22.50 -3.70 -7.63
C CYS A 20 23.81 -4.45 -7.77
N ARG A 21 24.41 -4.87 -6.65
CA ARG A 21 25.64 -5.67 -6.67
C ARG A 21 25.43 -6.97 -7.45
N LEU A 22 26.46 -7.39 -8.16
CA LEU A 22 26.45 -8.72 -8.76
C LEU A 22 26.58 -9.77 -7.66
N MET A 23 25.78 -10.82 -7.77
CA MET A 23 25.74 -11.90 -6.82
C MET A 23 26.73 -12.98 -7.23
N PRO A 24 27.59 -13.47 -6.32
CA PRO A 24 28.31 -14.71 -6.50
C PRO A 24 27.33 -15.85 -6.78
N ARG A 25 27.82 -16.89 -7.46
CA ARG A 25 27.03 -18.05 -7.91
C ARG A 25 26.06 -18.59 -6.86
N ARG A 26 26.53 -18.82 -5.63
CA ARG A 26 25.72 -19.42 -4.55
C ARG A 26 24.60 -18.50 -4.07
N GLU A 27 24.86 -17.20 -4.04
CA GLU A 27 23.87 -16.18 -3.69
C GLU A 27 22.81 -16.07 -4.78
N PHE A 28 23.22 -16.06 -6.05
CA PHE A 28 22.29 -16.02 -7.18
C PHE A 28 21.35 -17.24 -7.20
N VAL A 29 21.87 -18.45 -6.96
CA VAL A 29 21.04 -19.67 -6.83
C VAL A 29 19.99 -19.49 -5.73
N ARG A 30 20.38 -18.94 -4.57
CA ARG A 30 19.44 -18.67 -3.46
C ARG A 30 18.38 -17.65 -3.87
N TYR A 31 18.80 -16.58 -4.54
CA TYR A 31 17.93 -15.53 -5.07
C TYR A 31 16.88 -16.08 -6.05
N CYS A 32 17.28 -17.00 -6.94
CA CYS A 32 16.42 -17.67 -7.91
C CYS A 32 15.45 -18.66 -7.24
N LYS A 33 15.93 -19.49 -6.31
CA LYS A 33 15.08 -20.46 -5.58
C LYS A 33 13.98 -19.77 -4.79
N ALA A 34 14.27 -18.64 -4.13
CA ALA A 34 13.26 -17.84 -3.43
C ALA A 34 12.12 -17.35 -4.35
N ARG A 35 12.38 -17.29 -5.66
CA ARG A 35 11.49 -16.81 -6.73
C ARG A 35 10.96 -17.94 -7.60
N ASN A 36 10.97 -19.18 -7.11
CA ASN A 36 10.44 -20.35 -7.81
C ASN A 36 11.13 -20.63 -9.16
N VAL A 37 12.40 -20.25 -9.32
CA VAL A 37 13.22 -20.63 -10.47
C VAL A 37 14.14 -21.77 -10.04
N GLU A 38 13.79 -22.98 -10.47
CA GLU A 38 14.49 -24.21 -10.11
C GLU A 38 15.88 -24.29 -10.75
N VAL A 39 16.90 -23.99 -9.96
CA VAL A 39 18.29 -24.02 -10.41
C VAL A 39 19.23 -24.38 -9.26
N ASP A 40 20.37 -24.97 -9.59
CA ASP A 40 21.50 -25.18 -8.68
C ASP A 40 22.82 -24.80 -9.38
N VAL A 41 23.93 -24.96 -8.65
CA VAL A 41 25.28 -24.61 -9.12
C VAL A 41 25.66 -25.39 -10.38
N ASP A 42 25.36 -26.70 -10.39
CA ASP A 42 25.77 -27.59 -11.47
C ASP A 42 24.94 -27.33 -12.73
N ARG A 43 23.65 -27.06 -12.56
CA ARG A 43 22.74 -26.67 -13.62
C ARG A 43 23.16 -25.36 -14.28
N LEU A 44 23.57 -24.35 -13.50
CA LEU A 44 24.12 -23.09 -14.05
C LEU A 44 25.39 -23.34 -14.87
N ARG A 45 26.33 -24.13 -14.34
CA ARG A 45 27.56 -24.46 -15.08
C ARG A 45 27.26 -25.27 -16.33
N HIS A 46 26.29 -26.18 -16.28
CA HIS A 46 25.86 -26.93 -17.45
C HIS A 46 25.25 -26.01 -18.53
N PHE A 47 24.41 -25.05 -18.15
CA PHE A 47 23.88 -24.05 -19.08
C PHE A 47 24.97 -23.21 -19.75
N GLU A 48 26.02 -22.87 -19.01
CA GLU A 48 27.19 -22.17 -19.54
C GLU A 48 27.93 -23.02 -20.58
N ARG A 49 28.20 -24.29 -20.28
CA ARG A 49 28.87 -25.24 -21.20
C ARG A 49 28.11 -25.44 -22.51
N ILE A 50 26.78 -25.51 -22.45
CA ILE A 50 25.96 -25.69 -23.67
C ILE A 50 25.64 -24.35 -24.38
N GLY A 51 26.07 -23.22 -23.81
CA GLY A 51 26.00 -21.89 -24.40
C GLY A 51 24.61 -21.23 -24.37
N VAL A 52 23.73 -21.59 -23.42
CA VAL A 52 22.35 -21.08 -23.35
C VAL A 52 22.11 -20.04 -22.25
N PHE A 53 23.01 -19.98 -21.26
CA PHE A 53 22.99 -18.99 -20.20
C PHE A 53 24.40 -18.84 -19.62
N ARG A 54 24.87 -17.61 -19.40
CA ARG A 54 26.22 -17.31 -18.95
C ARG A 54 26.19 -16.30 -17.80
N PRO A 55 27.16 -16.33 -16.87
CA PRO A 55 27.27 -15.26 -15.88
C PRO A 55 27.56 -13.93 -16.58
N LEU A 56 27.13 -12.82 -15.96
CA LEU A 56 27.40 -11.48 -16.51
C LEU A 56 28.91 -11.18 -16.50
N LEU A 57 29.59 -11.70 -15.48
CA LEU A 57 30.99 -11.42 -15.19
C LEU A 57 31.63 -12.65 -14.55
N ARG A 58 32.89 -12.93 -14.89
CA ARG A 58 33.70 -13.96 -14.24
C ARG A 58 35.02 -13.37 -13.79
N ALA A 59 35.44 -13.73 -12.59
CA ALA A 59 36.70 -13.31 -12.01
C ALA A 59 37.59 -14.54 -11.75
N PHE A 60 38.83 -14.47 -12.21
CA PHE A 60 39.91 -15.36 -11.81
C PHE A 60 40.54 -14.79 -10.54
N ARG A 61 40.59 -15.61 -9.50
CA ARG A 61 41.05 -15.26 -8.16
C ARG A 61 42.43 -15.88 -7.97
N PRO A 62 43.51 -15.12 -8.20
CA PRO A 62 44.85 -15.63 -8.04
C PRO A 62 45.11 -15.97 -6.56
N GLU A 63 45.99 -16.94 -6.36
CA GLU A 63 46.58 -17.19 -5.05
C GLU A 63 47.64 -16.13 -4.80
N VAL A 64 47.52 -15.43 -3.68
CA VAL A 64 48.46 -14.40 -3.25
C VAL A 64 49.07 -14.85 -1.95
N THR A 65 50.40 -14.90 -1.91
CA THR A 65 51.16 -15.25 -0.71
C THR A 65 51.47 -13.98 0.06
N TYR A 66 50.96 -13.90 1.29
CA TYR A 66 51.20 -12.80 2.21
C TYR A 66 52.30 -13.16 3.20
N ARG A 67 53.13 -12.17 3.54
CA ARG A 67 54.02 -12.20 4.69
C ARG A 67 53.19 -11.98 5.95
N ILE A 68 53.37 -12.84 6.95
CA ILE A 68 52.74 -12.67 8.26
C ILE A 68 53.81 -12.53 9.34
N GLU A 69 53.58 -11.58 10.23
CA GLU A 69 54.38 -11.38 11.44
C GLU A 69 53.51 -11.72 12.65
N GLY A 70 54.04 -12.52 13.57
CA GLY A 70 53.37 -12.82 14.84
C GLY A 70 53.61 -11.70 15.85
N ASP A 71 52.55 -11.21 16.49
CA ASP A 71 52.61 -10.33 17.66
C ASP A 71 51.86 -10.95 18.86
N GLU A 72 51.98 -10.34 20.05
CA GLU A 72 51.33 -10.82 21.28
C GLU A 72 49.79 -10.87 21.22
N SER A 73 49.19 -10.28 20.18
CA SER A 73 47.74 -10.20 19.93
C SER A 73 47.24 -11.04 18.76
N GLY A 74 48.13 -11.70 18.00
CA GLY A 74 47.78 -12.55 16.85
C GLY A 74 48.76 -12.39 15.68
N TRP A 75 48.25 -12.55 14.45
CA TRP A 75 49.02 -12.38 13.22
C TRP A 75 48.70 -11.05 12.55
N ARG A 76 49.73 -10.36 12.04
CA ARG A 76 49.59 -9.15 11.22
C ARG A 76 50.13 -9.36 9.81
N TYR A 77 49.41 -8.85 8.81
CA TYR A 77 49.86 -8.87 7.41
C TYR A 77 50.97 -7.82 7.19
N ALA A 78 52.17 -8.29 6.79
CA ALA A 78 53.36 -7.48 6.53
C ALA A 78 53.58 -7.19 5.02
N GLY A 79 52.60 -7.51 4.18
CA GLY A 79 52.62 -7.26 2.73
C GLY A 79 52.60 -8.53 1.89
N THR A 80 52.52 -8.40 0.56
CA THR A 80 52.58 -9.54 -0.38
C THR A 80 54.03 -9.94 -0.65
N VAL A 81 54.29 -11.24 -0.87
CA VAL A 81 55.58 -11.76 -1.33
C VAL A 81 55.64 -11.61 -2.85
N SER A 82 56.69 -10.96 -3.37
CA SER A 82 56.90 -10.82 -4.81
C SER A 82 57.62 -12.06 -5.36
N ASP A 83 57.42 -12.38 -6.64
CA ASP A 83 58.13 -13.50 -7.28
C ASP A 83 59.66 -13.30 -7.19
N GLY A 84 60.36 -14.25 -6.54
CA GLY A 84 61.81 -14.23 -6.34
C GLY A 84 62.31 -13.42 -5.13
N GLU A 85 61.42 -12.94 -4.26
CA GLU A 85 61.78 -12.25 -3.01
C GLU A 85 62.16 -13.25 -1.91
N ASP A 86 63.37 -13.13 -1.35
CA ASP A 86 63.81 -13.93 -0.19
C ASP A 86 63.15 -13.41 1.10
N TRP A 87 62.17 -14.16 1.60
CA TRP A 87 61.51 -13.90 2.89
C TRP A 87 61.73 -15.05 3.86
N SER A 88 62.24 -14.74 5.05
CA SER A 88 62.58 -15.73 6.09
C SER A 88 61.50 -15.91 7.16
N GLY A 89 60.40 -15.14 7.11
CA GLY A 89 59.28 -15.23 8.05
C GLY A 89 58.19 -16.20 7.59
N GLU A 90 57.14 -16.33 8.38
CA GLU A 90 55.99 -17.17 8.02
C GLU A 90 55.19 -16.52 6.88
N THR A 91 54.58 -17.35 6.04
CA THR A 91 53.77 -16.90 4.91
C THR A 91 52.40 -17.56 4.93
N ARG A 92 51.41 -16.88 4.38
CA ARG A 92 50.05 -17.39 4.23
C ARG A 92 49.55 -17.14 2.82
N THR A 93 49.23 -18.20 2.10
CA THR A 93 48.60 -18.11 0.78
C THR A 93 47.09 -18.01 0.94
N GLU A 94 46.50 -16.97 0.36
CA GLU A 94 45.05 -16.78 0.33
C GLU A 94 44.58 -16.54 -1.11
N ILE A 95 43.33 -16.90 -1.39
CA ILE A 95 42.70 -16.62 -2.67
C ILE A 95 42.19 -15.19 -2.65
N LEU A 96 42.68 -14.35 -3.56
CA LEU A 96 42.28 -12.96 -3.61
C LEU A 96 40.79 -12.83 -3.98
N GLU A 97 40.02 -12.14 -3.15
CA GLU A 97 38.59 -11.90 -3.43
C GLU A 97 38.38 -10.67 -4.31
N PHE A 98 37.52 -10.81 -5.33
CA PHE A 98 37.08 -9.70 -6.15
C PHE A 98 36.02 -8.88 -5.41
N ASP A 99 36.32 -7.61 -5.16
CA ASP A 99 35.33 -6.62 -4.72
C ASP A 99 34.92 -5.75 -5.92
N PRO A 100 33.64 -5.78 -6.35
CA PRO A 100 33.16 -5.07 -7.53
C PRO A 100 33.08 -3.53 -7.38
N ARG A 101 33.94 -2.90 -6.57
CA ARG A 101 34.14 -1.45 -6.56
C ARG A 101 34.96 -1.02 -7.78
N THR A 102 34.58 0.10 -8.39
CA THR A 102 35.05 0.58 -9.71
C THR A 102 36.57 0.63 -9.87
N ALA A 103 37.30 1.11 -8.84
CA ALA A 103 38.76 1.25 -8.90
C ALA A 103 39.45 -0.12 -9.05
N ARG A 104 39.03 -1.12 -8.26
CA ARG A 104 39.55 -2.49 -8.33
C ARG A 104 39.14 -3.21 -9.61
N ALA A 105 37.94 -2.96 -10.13
CA ALA A 105 37.48 -3.59 -11.36
C ALA A 105 38.35 -3.23 -12.58
N ARG A 106 38.86 -2.00 -12.66
CA ARG A 106 39.81 -1.58 -13.72
C ARG A 106 41.15 -2.29 -13.60
N GLU A 107 41.71 -2.38 -12.39
CA GLU A 107 42.97 -3.07 -12.13
C GLU A 107 42.88 -4.56 -12.49
N TRP A 108 41.83 -5.24 -12.03
CA TRP A 108 41.60 -6.65 -12.31
C TRP A 108 41.43 -6.93 -13.80
N ARG A 109 40.72 -6.05 -14.49
CA ARG A 109 40.60 -6.16 -15.94
C ARG A 109 41.95 -5.96 -16.64
N ALA A 110 42.73 -4.95 -16.25
CA ALA A 110 44.04 -4.69 -16.83
C ALA A 110 45.00 -5.89 -16.64
N GLY A 111 44.88 -6.60 -15.52
CA GLY A 111 45.60 -7.85 -15.25
C GLY A 111 45.02 -9.10 -15.90
N GLY A 112 43.96 -9.01 -16.72
CA GLY A 112 43.33 -10.17 -17.37
C GLY A 112 42.55 -11.08 -16.42
N LEU A 113 42.29 -10.63 -15.19
CA LEU A 113 41.62 -11.40 -14.12
C LEU A 113 40.09 -11.31 -14.20
N LEU A 114 39.55 -10.46 -15.06
CA LEU A 114 38.13 -10.17 -15.15
C LEU A 114 37.64 -10.19 -16.60
N TRP A 115 36.58 -10.94 -16.90
CA TRP A 115 36.03 -11.04 -18.26
C TRP A 115 34.52 -11.30 -18.29
N VAL A 116 33.93 -11.08 -19.45
CA VAL A 116 32.54 -11.41 -19.77
C VAL A 116 32.53 -12.69 -20.60
N PRO A 117 31.96 -13.80 -20.11
CA PRO A 117 31.90 -15.03 -20.89
C PRO A 117 31.13 -14.84 -22.21
N GLY A 118 31.84 -15.11 -23.29
CA GLY A 118 31.41 -14.92 -24.68
C GLY A 118 32.05 -13.75 -25.41
N GLN A 119 32.92 -12.96 -24.78
CA GLN A 119 33.49 -11.75 -25.38
C GLN A 119 35.00 -11.64 -25.19
N GLY A 120 35.75 -11.43 -26.27
CA GLY A 120 37.20 -11.25 -26.24
C GLY A 120 37.99 -12.53 -25.91
N GLU A 121 39.30 -12.40 -25.76
CA GLU A 121 40.22 -13.47 -25.35
C GLU A 121 40.29 -13.58 -23.82
N TRP A 122 40.28 -14.81 -23.28
CA TRP A 122 40.29 -15.06 -21.83
C TRP A 122 41.52 -15.86 -21.44
N LEU A 123 42.37 -15.29 -20.58
CA LEU A 123 43.63 -15.92 -20.18
C LEU A 123 43.44 -17.23 -19.40
N HIS A 124 42.30 -17.41 -18.73
CA HIS A 124 42.07 -18.49 -17.77
C HIS A 124 40.87 -19.40 -18.11
N GLU A 125 40.26 -19.31 -19.30
CA GLU A 125 39.06 -20.08 -19.67
C GLU A 125 39.23 -21.59 -19.49
N ASP A 126 40.34 -22.13 -19.98
CA ASP A 126 40.62 -23.57 -19.96
C ASP A 126 40.75 -24.15 -18.54
N THR A 127 40.94 -23.28 -17.54
CA THR A 127 41.10 -23.68 -16.14
C THR A 127 39.81 -23.63 -15.33
N ILE A 128 38.68 -23.18 -15.92
CA ILE A 128 37.42 -23.01 -15.17
C ILE A 128 36.96 -24.33 -14.54
N ASP A 129 37.08 -25.44 -15.26
CA ASP A 129 36.64 -26.75 -14.79
C ASP A 129 37.73 -27.52 -14.01
N THR A 130 39.01 -27.22 -14.23
CA THR A 130 40.13 -27.88 -13.52
C THR A 130 40.50 -27.19 -12.21
N LYS A 131 40.31 -25.87 -12.11
CA LYS A 131 40.59 -25.05 -10.91
C LYS A 131 39.37 -24.24 -10.46
N PRO A 132 38.19 -24.86 -10.24
CA PRO A 132 36.94 -24.14 -10.01
C PRO A 132 36.94 -23.25 -8.77
N MET A 133 37.84 -23.47 -7.80
CA MET A 133 37.99 -22.61 -6.62
C MET A 133 38.62 -21.25 -6.95
N GLN A 134 39.39 -21.16 -8.03
CA GLN A 134 39.98 -19.89 -8.49
C GLN A 134 39.01 -19.11 -9.39
N HIS A 135 37.83 -19.63 -9.69
CA HIS A 135 36.89 -19.02 -10.63
C HIS A 135 35.56 -18.69 -9.97
N GLU A 136 35.29 -17.40 -9.75
CA GLU A 136 33.99 -16.95 -9.24
C GLU A 136 33.13 -16.39 -10.38
N ALA A 137 31.87 -16.83 -10.43
CA ALA A 137 30.90 -16.40 -11.43
C ALA A 137 29.91 -15.43 -10.78
N TYR A 138 29.77 -14.25 -11.39
CA TYR A 138 28.93 -13.17 -10.89
C TYR A 138 27.73 -12.96 -11.81
N PHE A 139 26.56 -12.94 -11.20
CA PHE A 139 25.28 -12.80 -11.88
C PHE A 139 24.57 -11.52 -11.47
N SER A 140 23.90 -10.89 -12.42
CA SER A 140 22.97 -9.81 -12.11
C SER A 140 21.66 -10.37 -11.60
N ARG A 141 21.01 -9.66 -10.67
CA ARG A 141 19.64 -9.96 -10.26
C ARG A 141 18.64 -9.91 -11.42
N PHE A 142 18.94 -9.13 -12.45
CA PHE A 142 18.11 -8.99 -13.65
C PHE A 142 18.27 -10.17 -14.62
N GLN A 143 19.32 -10.99 -14.45
CA GLN A 143 19.46 -12.26 -15.17
C GLN A 143 18.46 -13.34 -14.70
N LEU A 144 17.65 -13.05 -13.69
CA LEU A 144 16.48 -13.87 -13.34
C LEU A 144 15.58 -14.10 -14.56
N LEU A 145 15.38 -13.07 -15.38
CA LEU A 145 14.51 -13.10 -16.55
C LEU A 145 15.01 -14.07 -17.65
N PRO A 146 16.24 -13.92 -18.20
CA PRO A 146 16.78 -14.89 -19.16
C PRO A 146 16.93 -16.28 -18.56
N LEU A 147 17.29 -16.41 -17.27
CA LEU A 147 17.39 -17.72 -16.63
C LEU A 147 16.03 -18.41 -16.53
N ASP A 148 14.98 -17.69 -16.15
CA ASP A 148 13.62 -18.21 -16.07
C ASP A 148 13.14 -18.75 -17.42
N HIS A 149 13.44 -18.01 -18.50
CA HIS A 149 13.14 -18.46 -19.86
C HIS A 149 13.90 -19.76 -20.21
N VAL A 150 15.22 -19.79 -19.98
CA VAL A 150 16.08 -20.97 -20.23
C VAL A 150 15.62 -22.18 -19.43
N ALA A 151 15.41 -22.00 -18.13
CA ALA A 151 14.99 -23.04 -17.22
C ALA A 151 13.64 -23.60 -17.63
N THR A 152 12.67 -22.75 -17.99
CA THR A 152 11.35 -23.19 -18.45
C THR A 152 11.45 -23.98 -19.76
N MET A 153 12.19 -23.48 -20.75
CA MET A 153 12.33 -24.14 -22.05
C MET A 153 13.07 -25.48 -21.98
N LEU A 154 14.03 -25.62 -21.06
CA LEU A 154 14.81 -26.84 -20.88
C LEU A 154 14.26 -27.77 -19.78
N THR A 155 13.14 -27.43 -19.15
CA THR A 155 12.47 -28.30 -18.17
C THR A 155 11.22 -28.89 -18.78
N MET A 156 11.25 -30.20 -19.04
CA MET A 156 10.07 -30.93 -19.49
C MET A 156 9.18 -31.28 -18.29
N LYS A 157 7.92 -30.85 -18.32
CA LYS A 157 6.89 -31.29 -17.36
C LYS A 157 6.15 -32.48 -17.95
N VAL A 158 6.00 -33.54 -17.15
CA VAL A 158 5.36 -34.79 -17.57
C VAL A 158 4.21 -35.15 -16.65
N HIS A 159 3.16 -35.68 -17.26
CA HIS A 159 2.00 -36.24 -16.62
C HIS A 159 2.28 -37.73 -16.31
N LEU A 160 2.28 -38.11 -15.03
CA LEU A 160 2.71 -39.44 -14.59
C LEU A 160 1.68 -40.54 -14.90
N GLU A 161 0.41 -40.18 -15.10
CA GLU A 161 -0.64 -41.11 -15.50
C GLU A 161 -0.36 -41.77 -16.86
N TRP A 162 0.50 -41.16 -17.71
CA TRP A 162 0.92 -41.77 -18.98
C TRP A 162 2.00 -42.84 -18.80
N ALA A 163 2.66 -42.86 -17.63
CA ALA A 163 3.65 -43.88 -17.27
C ALA A 163 3.00 -45.19 -16.81
N THR A 164 1.69 -45.19 -16.57
CA THR A 164 0.92 -46.34 -16.07
C THR A 164 -0.05 -46.86 -17.14
N ALA A 165 -0.18 -48.18 -17.25
CA ALA A 165 -1.26 -48.84 -17.98
C ALA A 165 -2.56 -48.84 -17.13
N PRO A 166 -3.73 -49.15 -17.72
CA PRO A 166 -5.00 -49.16 -16.99
C PRO A 166 -5.06 -50.10 -15.78
N ASP A 167 -4.18 -51.11 -15.74
CA ASP A 167 -4.04 -52.07 -14.64
C ASP A 167 -3.04 -51.61 -13.56
N GLY A 168 -2.49 -50.40 -13.68
CA GLY A 168 -1.50 -49.84 -12.76
C GLY A 168 -0.06 -50.29 -13.03
N THR A 169 0.19 -51.14 -14.04
CA THR A 169 1.55 -51.58 -14.39
C THR A 169 2.32 -50.51 -15.19
N PRO A 170 3.67 -50.54 -15.23
CA PRO A 170 4.43 -49.60 -16.04
C PRO A 170 4.14 -49.71 -17.53
N ASN A 171 3.82 -48.59 -18.17
CA ASN A 171 3.64 -48.51 -19.62
C ASN A 171 4.97 -48.69 -20.34
N SER A 172 5.18 -49.88 -20.91
CA SER A 172 6.43 -50.28 -21.59
C SER A 172 6.82 -49.38 -22.78
N LYS A 173 5.85 -48.68 -23.39
CA LYS A 173 6.10 -47.74 -24.50
C LYS A 173 6.45 -46.34 -24.03
N TRP A 174 6.12 -45.98 -22.78
CA TRP A 174 6.27 -44.62 -22.28
C TRP A 174 7.75 -44.25 -22.08
N SER A 175 8.54 -45.10 -21.42
CA SER A 175 9.94 -44.81 -21.10
C SER A 175 10.83 -44.58 -22.36
N PRO A 176 10.85 -45.47 -23.37
CA PRO A 176 11.64 -45.24 -24.58
C PRO A 176 11.20 -44.00 -25.37
N ARG A 177 9.88 -43.78 -25.47
CA ARG A 177 9.32 -42.58 -26.14
C ARG A 177 9.70 -41.31 -25.40
N LEU A 178 9.59 -41.30 -24.08
CA LEU A 178 9.97 -40.17 -23.25
C LEU A 178 11.44 -39.82 -23.43
N ARG A 179 12.32 -40.81 -23.41
CA ARG A 179 13.77 -40.60 -23.61
C ARG A 179 14.07 -39.96 -24.97
N ASN A 180 13.48 -40.49 -26.04
CA ASN A 180 13.68 -39.96 -27.40
C ASN A 180 13.10 -38.55 -27.56
N ASN A 181 11.91 -38.32 -27.01
CA ASN A 181 11.26 -37.01 -27.03
C ASN A 181 12.06 -35.98 -26.23
N ALA A 182 12.52 -36.34 -25.03
CA ALA A 182 13.33 -35.48 -24.17
C ALA A 182 14.67 -35.11 -24.83
N ALA A 183 15.36 -36.08 -25.44
CA ALA A 183 16.61 -35.83 -26.15
C ALA A 183 16.41 -34.92 -27.37
N THR A 184 15.35 -35.15 -28.15
CA THR A 184 15.01 -34.32 -29.31
C THR A 184 14.61 -32.91 -28.89
N TRP A 185 13.76 -32.79 -27.87
CA TRP A 185 13.34 -31.52 -27.29
C TRP A 185 14.53 -30.75 -26.76
N GLY A 186 15.35 -31.36 -25.90
CA GLY A 186 16.53 -30.73 -25.30
C GLY A 186 17.51 -30.22 -26.36
N ARG A 187 17.75 -30.99 -27.42
CA ARG A 187 18.62 -30.55 -28.53
C ARG A 187 18.04 -29.35 -29.27
N LYS A 188 16.75 -29.39 -29.62
CA LYS A 188 16.07 -28.30 -30.34
C LYS A 188 15.98 -27.03 -29.49
N ALA A 189 15.58 -27.17 -28.23
CA ALA A 189 15.49 -26.07 -27.28
C ALA A 189 16.87 -25.44 -27.03
N ALA A 190 17.90 -26.25 -26.78
CA ALA A 190 19.26 -25.74 -26.60
C ALA A 190 19.77 -25.01 -27.85
N ALA A 191 19.52 -25.55 -29.05
CA ALA A 191 19.89 -24.88 -30.30
C ALA A 191 19.17 -23.53 -30.47
N ALA A 192 17.87 -23.46 -30.14
CA ALA A 192 17.08 -22.23 -30.22
C ALA A 192 17.50 -21.17 -29.17
N LEU A 193 18.08 -21.61 -28.05
CA LEU A 193 18.52 -20.75 -26.95
C LEU A 193 19.99 -20.31 -27.05
N ARG A 194 20.75 -20.78 -28.05
CA ARG A 194 22.16 -20.40 -28.23
C ARG A 194 22.26 -19.00 -28.81
N GLY A 195 23.19 -18.22 -28.25
CA GLY A 195 23.48 -16.86 -28.68
C GLY A 195 22.69 -15.79 -27.91
N PRO A 196 22.92 -14.50 -28.21
CA PRO A 196 22.30 -13.41 -27.48
C PRO A 196 20.80 -13.29 -27.77
N ARG A 197 19.98 -13.18 -26.73
CA ARG A 197 18.53 -12.96 -26.85
C ARG A 197 18.13 -11.59 -26.29
N ASP A 198 16.89 -11.20 -26.58
CA ASP A 198 16.30 -9.98 -26.05
C ASP A 198 16.33 -9.97 -24.52
N GLU A 199 16.08 -11.10 -23.87
CA GLU A 199 16.13 -11.21 -22.40
C GLU A 199 17.52 -10.94 -21.82
N ASP A 200 18.58 -11.35 -22.53
CA ASP A 200 19.95 -11.10 -22.10
C ASP A 200 20.31 -9.61 -22.25
N VAL A 201 19.89 -9.00 -23.37
CA VAL A 201 20.03 -7.55 -23.61
C VAL A 201 19.28 -6.73 -22.56
N ILE A 202 18.06 -7.15 -22.23
CA ILE A 202 17.22 -6.52 -21.21
C ILE A 202 17.90 -6.60 -19.84
N ALA A 203 18.42 -7.77 -19.45
CA ALA A 203 19.12 -7.93 -18.17
C ALA A 203 20.35 -7.01 -18.06
N VAL A 204 21.13 -6.89 -19.14
CA VAL A 204 22.27 -5.97 -19.23
C VAL A 204 21.83 -4.52 -19.09
N LEU A 205 20.79 -4.10 -19.85
CA LEU A 205 20.25 -2.75 -19.78
C LEU A 205 19.87 -2.39 -18.35
N PHE A 206 19.14 -3.27 -17.66
CA PHE A 206 18.74 -3.04 -16.27
C PHE A 206 19.90 -2.92 -15.31
N GLN A 207 20.94 -3.73 -15.50
CA GLN A 207 22.16 -3.61 -14.68
C GLN A 207 22.80 -2.24 -14.86
N LEU A 208 22.91 -1.75 -16.10
CA LEU A 208 23.53 -0.46 -16.42
C LEU A 208 22.72 0.73 -15.88
N ILE A 209 21.39 0.66 -15.89
CA ILE A 209 20.53 1.77 -15.42
C ILE A 209 20.15 1.65 -13.93
N ALA A 210 20.55 0.58 -13.25
CA ALA A 210 20.15 0.30 -11.86
C ALA A 210 20.47 1.44 -10.90
N ASN A 211 21.66 2.04 -11.03
CA ASN A 211 22.10 3.15 -10.18
C ASN A 211 21.15 4.36 -10.23
N ARG A 212 20.50 4.59 -11.38
CA ARG A 212 19.60 5.73 -11.62
C ARG A 212 18.13 5.45 -11.32
N PHE A 213 17.67 4.21 -11.46
CA PHE A 213 16.23 3.92 -11.41
C PHE A 213 15.81 2.83 -10.42
N TYR A 214 16.71 1.95 -9.97
CA TYR A 214 16.29 0.84 -9.11
C TYR A 214 15.75 1.34 -7.76
N TYR A 215 16.39 2.31 -7.10
CA TYR A 215 15.86 2.86 -5.84
C TYR A 215 14.47 3.51 -6.01
N LYS A 216 14.14 4.06 -7.19
CA LYS A 216 12.78 4.61 -7.46
C LYS A 216 11.71 3.53 -7.44
N THR A 217 12.08 2.26 -7.60
CA THR A 217 11.16 1.12 -7.48
C THR A 217 11.10 0.58 -6.06
N GLN A 218 12.11 0.90 -5.25
CA GLN A 218 12.16 0.64 -3.81
C GLN A 218 11.42 1.73 -3.03
N SER A 219 10.13 1.90 -3.35
CA SER A 219 9.22 2.81 -2.67
C SER A 219 7.86 2.14 -2.43
N ASP A 220 7.18 2.53 -1.36
CA ASP A 220 5.76 2.22 -1.13
C ASP A 220 4.83 3.22 -1.83
N GLY A 221 5.34 3.99 -2.79
CA GLY A 221 4.62 5.02 -3.53
C GLY A 221 4.38 6.32 -2.75
N ARG A 222 4.51 6.31 -1.41
CA ARG A 222 4.28 7.51 -0.56
C ARG A 222 5.57 8.11 -0.06
N GLN A 223 6.54 7.26 0.24
CA GLN A 223 7.83 7.64 0.79
C GLN A 223 8.95 7.04 -0.05
N MET A 224 10.02 7.81 -0.22
CA MET A 224 11.25 7.34 -0.86
C MET A 224 12.39 7.54 0.12
N THR A 225 13.13 6.47 0.41
CA THR A 225 14.32 6.54 1.26
C THR A 225 15.55 6.68 0.36
N ILE A 226 16.27 7.78 0.51
CA ILE A 226 17.53 8.06 -0.17
C ILE A 226 18.61 8.07 0.93
N GLY A 227 19.49 7.07 1.01
CA GLY A 227 20.54 7.08 2.04
C GLY A 227 21.18 5.73 2.39
N GLN A 228 21.67 4.98 1.41
CA GLN A 228 22.29 3.66 1.65
C GLN A 228 23.80 3.58 1.33
N PHE A 229 24.46 4.69 0.98
CA PHE A 229 25.86 4.67 0.55
C PHE A 229 26.66 5.80 1.22
N PRO A 230 27.28 5.56 2.39
CA PRO A 230 28.07 6.57 3.12
C PRO A 230 29.24 7.15 2.31
N ASP A 231 29.72 6.40 1.32
CA ASP A 231 30.86 6.71 0.45
C ASP A 231 30.45 7.17 -0.96
N TRP A 232 29.14 7.37 -1.21
CA TRP A 232 28.64 7.76 -2.53
C TRP A 232 27.50 8.77 -2.44
N GLU A 233 27.82 10.01 -2.84
CA GLU A 233 26.85 11.09 -3.01
C GLU A 233 25.96 10.83 -4.23
N TRP A 234 24.92 10.03 -4.02
CA TRP A 234 23.98 9.63 -5.06
C TRP A 234 23.34 10.83 -5.79
N GLY A 235 23.14 11.94 -5.08
CA GLY A 235 22.63 13.19 -5.67
C GLY A 235 23.55 13.78 -6.75
N ASP A 236 24.87 13.66 -6.60
CA ASP A 236 25.84 14.10 -7.61
C ASP A 236 25.75 13.24 -8.87
N TYR A 237 25.70 11.91 -8.69
CA TYR A 237 25.51 10.99 -9.80
C TYR A 237 24.24 11.31 -10.60
N VAL A 238 23.13 11.60 -9.90
CA VAL A 238 21.87 12.01 -10.54
C VAL A 238 22.01 13.29 -11.34
N ARG A 239 22.67 14.31 -10.78
CA ARG A 239 22.87 15.58 -11.47
C ARG A 239 23.77 15.44 -12.70
N ALA A 240 24.72 14.51 -12.66
CA ALA A 240 25.62 14.19 -13.76
C ALA A 240 25.01 13.26 -14.82
N TRP A 241 24.01 12.44 -14.45
CA TRP A 241 23.37 11.49 -15.36
C TRP A 241 22.75 12.18 -16.58
N ARG A 242 23.02 11.64 -17.77
CA ARG A 242 22.44 12.09 -19.04
C ARG A 242 21.99 10.86 -19.82
N ALA A 243 20.70 10.79 -20.14
CA ALA A 243 20.13 9.62 -20.81
C ALA A 243 20.52 9.54 -22.30
N GLU A 244 20.65 10.68 -23.00
CA GLU A 244 21.01 10.74 -24.41
C GLU A 244 22.39 10.13 -24.76
N PRO A 245 23.51 10.55 -24.14
CA PRO A 245 24.81 9.92 -24.43
C PRO A 245 24.82 8.43 -24.03
N PHE A 246 24.06 8.06 -23.00
CA PHE A 246 23.90 6.67 -22.59
C PHE A 246 23.18 5.84 -23.68
N THR A 247 22.01 6.27 -24.15
CA THR A 247 21.26 5.55 -25.20
C THR A 247 22.02 5.48 -26.51
N ALA A 248 22.76 6.53 -26.87
CA ALA A 248 23.66 6.53 -28.02
C ALA A 248 24.78 5.49 -27.87
N GLY A 249 25.43 5.44 -26.69
CA GLY A 249 26.52 4.50 -26.41
C GLY A 249 26.11 3.02 -26.47
N ILE A 250 24.86 2.70 -26.12
CA ILE A 250 24.31 1.33 -26.19
C ILE A 250 23.43 1.09 -27.43
N GLN A 251 23.32 2.06 -28.34
CA GLN A 251 22.47 2.02 -29.53
C GLN A 251 21.02 1.59 -29.23
N LEU A 252 20.41 2.22 -28.22
CA LEU A 252 19.03 1.95 -27.84
C LEU A 252 18.08 3.01 -28.41
N GLU A 253 17.19 2.55 -29.29
CA GLU A 253 16.14 3.37 -29.92
C GLU A 253 14.84 3.35 -29.11
N GLU A 254 14.02 4.39 -29.29
CA GLU A 254 12.72 4.55 -28.61
C GLU A 254 11.80 3.34 -28.83
N ASN A 255 11.61 2.92 -30.09
CA ASN A 255 10.73 1.80 -30.44
C ASN A 255 11.18 0.50 -29.78
N ARG A 256 12.50 0.28 -29.70
CA ARG A 256 13.07 -0.91 -29.07
C ARG A 256 12.86 -0.89 -27.55
N SER A 257 13.04 0.27 -26.92
CA SER A 257 12.74 0.47 -25.50
C SER A 257 11.26 0.18 -25.19
N ARG A 258 10.35 0.62 -26.06
CA ARG A 258 8.91 0.36 -25.94
C ARG A 258 8.57 -1.13 -26.07
N GLN A 259 9.16 -1.83 -27.05
CA GLN A 259 8.98 -3.28 -27.21
C GLN A 259 9.44 -4.05 -25.96
N PHE A 260 10.59 -3.67 -25.38
CA PHE A 260 11.06 -4.27 -24.13
C PHE A 260 10.05 -4.05 -22.99
N PHE A 261 9.45 -2.87 -22.90
CA PHE A 261 8.43 -2.57 -21.90
C PHE A 261 7.18 -3.42 -22.09
N GLU A 262 6.61 -3.46 -23.31
CA GLU A 262 5.39 -4.22 -23.60
C GLU A 262 5.58 -5.70 -23.30
N TRP A 263 6.72 -6.27 -23.68
CA TRP A 263 7.06 -7.65 -23.40
C TRP A 263 7.19 -7.94 -21.89
N LEU A 264 7.89 -7.07 -21.14
CA LEU A 264 8.04 -7.21 -19.69
C LEU A 264 6.70 -7.08 -18.95
N ASP A 265 5.86 -6.14 -19.37
CA ASP A 265 4.55 -5.89 -18.78
C ASP A 265 3.60 -7.09 -18.97
N ILE A 266 3.57 -7.67 -20.19
CA ILE A 266 2.84 -8.92 -20.46
C ILE A 266 3.36 -10.07 -19.60
N ARG A 267 4.69 -10.22 -19.49
CA ARG A 267 5.29 -11.34 -18.76
C ARG A 267 5.08 -11.23 -17.25
N TRP A 268 5.25 -10.04 -16.69
CA TRP A 268 5.00 -9.78 -15.27
C TRP A 268 3.55 -10.09 -14.91
N THR A 269 2.58 -9.62 -15.70
CA THR A 269 1.15 -9.85 -15.40
C THR A 269 0.73 -11.32 -15.46
N HIS A 270 1.39 -12.14 -16.28
CA HIS A 270 1.16 -13.59 -16.31
C HIS A 270 1.80 -14.33 -15.13
N ILE A 271 2.95 -13.87 -14.64
CA ILE A 271 3.71 -14.55 -13.59
C ILE A 271 3.24 -14.14 -12.19
N ASP A 272 2.89 -12.87 -11.99
CA ASP A 272 2.56 -12.33 -10.68
C ASP A 272 1.11 -12.65 -10.30
N PRO A 273 0.86 -13.54 -9.30
CA PRO A 273 -0.49 -13.82 -8.83
C PRO A 273 -1.17 -12.59 -8.20
N VAL A 274 -0.42 -11.54 -7.87
CA VAL A 274 -0.91 -10.29 -7.27
C VAL A 274 -1.03 -9.18 -8.33
N SER A 275 -0.81 -9.46 -9.62
CA SER A 275 -0.86 -8.45 -10.70
C SER A 275 -2.17 -7.66 -10.73
N ARG A 276 -3.31 -8.34 -10.58
CA ARG A 276 -4.64 -7.70 -10.52
C ARG A 276 -4.85 -6.84 -9.28
N TRP A 277 -4.03 -7.02 -8.25
CA TRP A 277 -4.10 -6.29 -6.99
C TRP A 277 -3.04 -5.17 -6.93
N TYR A 278 -2.36 -4.90 -8.05
CA TYR A 278 -1.21 -4.01 -8.10
C TYR A 278 -1.50 -2.59 -7.58
N ASN A 279 -2.68 -2.04 -7.89
CA ASN A 279 -3.07 -0.68 -7.47
C ASN A 279 -3.06 -0.51 -5.95
N LEU A 280 -3.34 -1.58 -5.19
CA LEU A 280 -3.16 -1.60 -3.75
C LEU A 280 -1.74 -2.05 -3.36
N ALA A 281 -1.24 -3.14 -3.95
CA ALA A 281 0.03 -3.76 -3.58
C ALA A 281 1.25 -2.84 -3.79
N ARG A 282 1.18 -1.84 -4.67
CA ARG A 282 2.22 -0.82 -4.83
C ARG A 282 2.44 0.01 -3.56
N PHE A 283 1.41 0.20 -2.75
CA PHE A 283 1.45 0.97 -1.50
C PHE A 283 1.87 0.16 -0.27
N VAL A 284 2.11 -1.14 -0.45
CA VAL A 284 2.66 -1.99 0.61
C VAL A 284 4.13 -1.66 0.80
N ARG A 285 4.54 -1.51 2.06
CA ARG A 285 5.93 -1.25 2.44
C ARG A 285 6.88 -2.29 1.85
N ILE A 286 8.07 -1.85 1.46
CA ILE A 286 9.09 -2.68 0.78
C ILE A 286 9.44 -3.92 1.62
N ASP A 287 9.70 -3.73 2.91
CA ASP A 287 10.04 -4.82 3.84
C ASP A 287 8.97 -5.91 3.92
N LYS A 288 7.70 -5.55 3.68
CA LYS A 288 6.59 -6.51 3.62
C LYS A 288 6.48 -7.17 2.25
N ARG A 289 6.79 -6.47 1.17
CA ARG A 289 6.84 -7.07 -0.19
C ARG A 289 8.00 -8.05 -0.35
N GLU A 290 9.11 -7.84 0.35
CA GLU A 290 10.25 -8.76 0.36
C GLU A 290 9.95 -10.11 1.03
N LEU A 291 8.90 -10.19 1.85
CA LEU A 291 8.41 -11.43 2.47
C LEU A 291 7.55 -12.29 1.52
N LEU A 292 7.22 -11.78 0.32
CA LEU A 292 6.57 -12.58 -0.71
C LEU A 292 7.45 -13.79 -1.05
N LYS A 293 6.81 -14.88 -1.51
CA LYS A 293 7.50 -16.13 -1.87
C LYS A 293 7.13 -16.57 -3.27
N GLY A 294 8.04 -17.31 -3.89
CA GLY A 294 7.82 -17.96 -5.17
C GLY A 294 7.42 -16.98 -6.27
N ASP A 295 6.31 -17.27 -6.96
CA ASP A 295 5.85 -16.51 -8.12
C ASP A 295 5.51 -15.06 -7.81
N ALA A 296 5.00 -14.76 -6.61
CA ALA A 296 4.74 -13.38 -6.19
C ALA A 296 6.04 -12.57 -6.04
N LEU A 297 7.10 -13.17 -5.47
CA LEU A 297 8.40 -12.51 -5.35
C LEU A 297 9.12 -12.40 -6.69
N ARG A 298 8.90 -13.36 -7.60
CA ARG A 298 9.37 -13.30 -8.99
C ARG A 298 8.66 -12.18 -9.75
N GLY A 299 7.34 -12.10 -9.61
CA GLY A 299 6.50 -11.04 -10.16
C GLY A 299 6.96 -9.66 -9.70
N LEU A 300 7.23 -9.49 -8.40
CA LEU A 300 7.78 -8.26 -7.85
C LEU A 300 9.08 -7.83 -8.54
N ALA A 301 10.03 -8.75 -8.75
CA ALA A 301 11.29 -8.44 -9.43
C ALA A 301 11.08 -8.01 -10.89
N MET A 302 10.18 -8.68 -11.61
CA MET A 302 9.84 -8.28 -12.99
C MET A 302 9.13 -6.93 -13.05
N ARG A 303 8.26 -6.65 -12.09
CA ARG A 303 7.58 -5.36 -11.95
C ARG A 303 8.56 -4.22 -11.71
N GLU A 304 9.55 -4.42 -10.85
CA GLU A 304 10.63 -3.45 -10.60
C GLU A 304 11.38 -3.15 -11.90
N MET A 305 11.70 -4.19 -12.69
CA MET A 305 12.28 -4.01 -14.02
C MET A 305 11.36 -3.19 -14.94
N THR A 306 10.08 -3.53 -15.04
CA THR A 306 9.12 -2.79 -15.88
C THR A 306 8.99 -1.32 -15.46
N GLN A 307 8.96 -1.03 -14.15
CA GLN A 307 8.93 0.34 -13.63
C GLN A 307 10.23 1.09 -13.92
N MET A 308 11.40 0.46 -13.75
CA MET A 308 12.68 1.07 -14.10
C MET A 308 12.71 1.47 -15.57
N LEU A 309 12.24 0.59 -16.46
CA LEU A 309 12.22 0.86 -17.90
C LEU A 309 11.26 1.97 -18.27
N ARG A 310 10.08 2.05 -17.63
CA ARG A 310 9.14 3.15 -17.82
C ARG A 310 9.74 4.50 -17.43
N LEU A 311 10.39 4.57 -16.27
CA LEU A 311 11.05 5.78 -15.78
C LEU A 311 12.23 6.18 -16.69
N PHE A 312 13.03 5.21 -17.10
CA PHE A 312 14.13 5.44 -18.03
C PHE A 312 13.63 5.89 -19.41
N HIS A 313 12.58 5.28 -19.95
CA HIS A 313 12.01 5.65 -21.25
C HIS A 313 11.53 7.11 -21.27
N LYS A 314 10.84 7.54 -20.20
CA LYS A 314 10.42 8.94 -20.04
C LYS A 314 11.60 9.89 -20.03
N GLU A 315 12.66 9.57 -19.28
CA GLU A 315 13.84 10.41 -19.16
C GLU A 315 14.69 10.42 -20.45
N ALA A 316 14.75 9.30 -21.18
CA ALA A 316 15.54 9.14 -22.39
C ALA A 316 14.87 9.72 -23.64
N PHE A 317 13.55 9.63 -23.76
CA PHE A 317 12.82 9.95 -24.99
C PHE A 317 11.71 10.99 -24.80
N GLY A 318 11.50 11.48 -23.58
CA GLY A 318 10.50 12.52 -23.28
C GLY A 318 9.05 12.07 -23.38
N LYS A 319 8.79 10.76 -23.53
CA LYS A 319 7.45 10.19 -23.69
C LYS A 319 7.08 9.26 -22.54
N ASP A 320 5.85 9.34 -22.06
CA ASP A 320 5.34 8.42 -21.05
C ASP A 320 4.88 7.11 -21.68
N LEU A 321 5.31 5.99 -21.11
CA LEU A 321 4.68 4.69 -21.36
C LEU A 321 3.46 4.52 -20.45
N ARG A 322 2.54 3.64 -20.86
CA ARG A 322 1.33 3.34 -20.08
C ARG A 322 1.66 2.98 -18.61
N PRO A 323 0.81 3.36 -17.65
CA PRO A 323 0.96 2.92 -16.27
C PRO A 323 0.95 1.39 -16.15
N LEU A 324 1.67 0.86 -15.15
CA LEU A 324 1.65 -0.56 -14.82
C LEU A 324 0.26 -0.99 -14.34
N GLY A 325 -0.17 -2.20 -14.73
CA GLY A 325 -1.46 -2.78 -14.34
C GLY A 325 -2.61 -2.52 -15.33
N GLU A 326 -2.40 -1.70 -16.35
CA GLU A 326 -3.35 -1.48 -17.45
C GLU A 326 -3.15 -2.53 -18.56
N VAL A 327 -3.56 -3.78 -18.32
CA VAL A 327 -3.55 -4.84 -19.34
C VAL A 327 -4.97 -5.11 -19.85
N GLY A 328 -5.29 -4.61 -21.05
CA GLY A 328 -6.52 -4.94 -21.77
C GLY A 328 -7.09 -3.77 -22.59
N VAL A 329 -7.69 -4.09 -23.74
CA VAL A 329 -8.36 -3.14 -24.66
C VAL A 329 -9.76 -2.76 -24.15
N HIS A 330 -10.23 -3.39 -23.07
CA HIS A 330 -11.50 -3.02 -22.46
C HIS A 330 -11.30 -1.88 -21.48
N VAL A 331 -12.00 -0.78 -21.78
CA VAL A 331 -12.21 0.42 -20.95
C VAL A 331 -12.90 0.04 -19.64
N ILE A 332 -12.27 -0.78 -18.80
CA ILE A 332 -12.65 -0.92 -17.41
C ILE A 332 -12.08 0.33 -16.75
N LYS A 333 -12.98 1.15 -16.19
CA LYS A 333 -12.70 2.42 -15.55
C LYS A 333 -11.38 2.34 -14.77
N ARG A 334 -10.43 3.22 -15.12
CA ARG A 334 -9.17 3.40 -14.40
C ARG A 334 -9.48 3.71 -12.93
N ILE A 335 -9.09 2.82 -12.03
CA ILE A 335 -9.26 2.97 -10.58
C ILE A 335 -7.89 2.77 -9.93
N PRO A 336 -7.27 3.82 -9.32
CA PRO A 336 -7.73 5.20 -9.27
C PRO A 336 -7.48 5.93 -10.60
N ASP A 337 -8.31 6.93 -10.92
CA ASP A 337 -8.16 7.85 -12.06
C ASP A 337 -7.12 8.97 -11.81
N VAL A 338 -6.53 9.00 -10.62
CA VAL A 338 -5.44 9.90 -10.21
C VAL A 338 -4.10 9.24 -10.46
N ASP A 339 -3.13 9.99 -11.02
CA ASP A 339 -1.77 9.49 -11.18
C ASP A 339 -1.08 9.39 -9.80
N PRO A 340 -0.68 8.19 -9.36
CA PRO A 340 -0.01 8.01 -8.06
C PRO A 340 1.33 8.73 -7.96
N GLU A 341 1.98 9.08 -9.08
CA GLU A 341 3.22 9.85 -9.06
C GLU A 341 2.98 11.35 -8.81
N LEU A 342 1.76 11.86 -9.08
CA LEU A 342 1.38 13.26 -8.85
C LEU A 342 0.74 13.47 -7.48
N ASP A 343 -0.13 12.55 -7.06
CA ASP A 343 -0.79 12.60 -5.76
C ASP A 343 -0.90 11.18 -5.15
N PRO A 344 0.18 10.70 -4.50
CA PRO A 344 0.23 9.34 -3.97
C PRO A 344 -0.74 9.11 -2.81
N MET A 345 -1.01 10.15 -2.01
CA MET A 345 -1.92 10.04 -0.87
C MET A 345 -3.37 9.88 -1.35
N ARG A 346 -3.76 10.65 -2.36
CA ARG A 346 -5.09 10.54 -2.96
C ARG A 346 -5.26 9.22 -3.73
N ALA A 347 -4.25 8.80 -4.48
CA ALA A 347 -4.28 7.52 -5.18
C ALA A 347 -4.40 6.33 -4.19
N LEU A 348 -3.70 6.39 -3.05
CA LEU A 348 -3.85 5.38 -2.00
C LEU A 348 -5.27 5.40 -1.41
N GLU A 349 -5.82 6.57 -1.08
CA GLU A 349 -7.18 6.67 -0.53
C GLU A 349 -8.20 5.98 -1.45
N LEU A 350 -8.18 6.35 -2.73
CA LEU A 350 -9.10 5.79 -3.74
C LEU A 350 -8.88 4.29 -3.96
N SER A 351 -7.62 3.84 -3.98
CA SER A 351 -7.29 2.41 -4.07
C SER A 351 -7.76 1.66 -2.83
N ALA A 352 -7.56 2.20 -1.62
CA ALA A 352 -8.01 1.57 -0.39
C ALA A 352 -9.55 1.48 -0.32
N ASN A 353 -10.26 2.46 -0.90
CA ASN A 353 -11.71 2.45 -1.01
C ASN A 353 -12.20 1.32 -1.93
N ASP A 354 -11.54 1.11 -3.08
CA ASP A 354 -11.89 0.06 -4.04
C ASP A 354 -11.78 -1.35 -3.44
N TYR A 355 -10.77 -1.56 -2.58
CA TYR A 355 -10.55 -2.85 -1.90
C TYR A 355 -11.29 -2.95 -0.55
N GLY A 356 -11.98 -1.90 -0.11
CA GLY A 356 -12.68 -1.88 1.18
C GLY A 356 -11.76 -1.94 2.41
N VAL A 357 -10.51 -1.50 2.28
CA VAL A 357 -9.48 -1.53 3.35
C VAL A 357 -9.15 -0.14 3.90
N ASN A 358 -9.82 0.91 3.44
CA ASN A 358 -9.65 2.24 4.01
C ASN A 358 -10.22 2.26 5.44
N GLY A 359 -9.35 2.51 6.43
CA GLY A 359 -9.73 2.57 7.84
C GLY A 359 -10.55 3.80 8.23
N LYS A 360 -10.74 4.76 7.32
CA LYS A 360 -11.53 5.97 7.56
C LYS A 360 -13.00 5.63 7.81
N PRO A 361 -13.65 6.19 8.84
CA PRO A 361 -15.07 5.95 9.07
C PRO A 361 -15.93 6.51 7.92
N GLN A 362 -17.03 5.83 7.64
CA GLN A 362 -18.07 6.35 6.74
C GLN A 362 -18.84 7.49 7.39
N LEU A 363 -18.96 7.48 8.72
CA LEU A 363 -19.67 8.50 9.48
C LEU A 363 -19.01 8.73 10.84
N VAL A 364 -18.90 10.00 11.25
CA VAL A 364 -18.57 10.40 12.63
C VAL A 364 -19.83 10.94 13.29
N LEU A 365 -20.20 10.37 14.43
CA LEU A 365 -21.26 10.85 15.31
C LEU A 365 -20.61 11.61 16.47
N PHE A 366 -20.65 12.93 16.39
CA PHE A 366 -20.25 13.79 17.48
C PHE A 366 -21.32 13.80 18.56
N VAL A 367 -20.89 13.57 19.79
CA VAL A 367 -21.71 13.61 20.99
C VAL A 367 -21.17 14.63 21.98
N GLU A 368 -22.01 15.05 22.91
CA GLU A 368 -21.66 16.10 23.86
C GLU A 368 -20.55 15.71 24.83
N GLY A 369 -20.78 14.63 25.60
CA GLY A 369 -19.93 14.26 26.73
C GLY A 369 -19.60 12.78 26.79
N GLU A 370 -19.00 12.39 27.90
CA GLU A 370 -18.57 11.01 28.18
C GLU A 370 -19.77 10.06 28.36
N THR A 371 -20.91 10.58 28.82
CA THR A 371 -22.15 9.81 28.99
C THR A 371 -22.61 9.20 27.67
N GLU A 372 -22.84 9.99 26.62
CA GLU A 372 -23.27 9.48 25.32
C GLU A 372 -22.19 8.62 24.67
N GLN A 373 -20.92 9.01 24.83
CA GLN A 373 -19.79 8.23 24.29
C GLN A 373 -19.75 6.82 24.87
N THR A 374 -20.18 6.64 26.13
CA THR A 374 -20.25 5.35 26.82
C THR A 374 -21.53 4.59 26.48
N VAL A 375 -22.67 5.29 26.44
CA VAL A 375 -24.00 4.66 26.32
C VAL A 375 -24.34 4.26 24.89
N LEU A 376 -24.02 5.10 23.90
CA LEU A 376 -24.41 4.85 22.51
C LEU A 376 -23.80 3.57 21.93
N PRO A 377 -22.52 3.22 22.18
CA PRO A 377 -21.98 1.93 21.75
C PRO A 377 -22.78 0.74 22.29
N VAL A 378 -23.18 0.76 23.57
CA VAL A 378 -23.98 -0.30 24.20
C VAL A 378 -25.37 -0.39 23.57
N ILE A 379 -25.99 0.76 23.32
CA ILE A 379 -27.27 0.81 22.60
C ILE A 379 -27.13 0.22 21.20
N PHE A 380 -26.05 0.55 20.48
CA PHE A 380 -25.79 0.02 19.15
C PHE A 380 -25.64 -1.50 19.15
N GLU A 381 -24.77 -2.01 20.01
CA GLU A 381 -24.48 -3.43 20.11
C GLU A 381 -25.71 -4.24 20.48
N ARG A 382 -26.53 -3.76 21.41
CA ARG A 382 -27.72 -4.49 21.84
C ARG A 382 -28.90 -4.39 20.88
N LEU A 383 -29.02 -3.30 20.12
CA LEU A 383 -30.09 -3.16 19.13
C LEU A 383 -29.81 -3.91 17.83
N TRP A 384 -28.54 -3.97 17.41
CA TRP A 384 -28.18 -4.52 16.09
C TRP A 384 -27.20 -5.70 16.14
N GLY A 385 -26.78 -6.14 17.31
CA GLY A 385 -25.87 -7.29 17.48
C GLY A 385 -24.44 -7.03 17.02
N ALA A 386 -24.05 -5.77 16.82
CA ALA A 386 -22.74 -5.38 16.34
C ALA A 386 -22.35 -3.98 16.86
N PRO A 387 -21.05 -3.73 17.12
CA PRO A 387 -20.58 -2.42 17.50
C PRO A 387 -20.76 -1.41 16.36
N ALA A 388 -20.92 -0.13 16.70
CA ALA A 388 -21.10 0.97 15.74
C ALA A 388 -20.01 1.02 14.65
N SER A 389 -18.77 0.63 15.00
CA SER A 389 -17.63 0.58 14.07
C SER A 389 -17.84 -0.40 12.90
N ARG A 390 -18.61 -1.49 13.07
CA ARG A 390 -18.96 -2.40 11.96
C ARG A 390 -19.90 -1.78 10.93
N TYR A 391 -20.59 -0.71 11.31
CA TYR A 391 -21.41 0.11 10.39
C TYR A 391 -20.61 1.29 9.81
N GLY A 392 -19.28 1.33 10.02
CA GLY A 392 -18.44 2.45 9.61
C GLY A 392 -18.68 3.73 10.42
N ILE A 393 -19.20 3.61 11.65
CA ILE A 393 -19.50 4.75 12.53
C ILE A 393 -18.42 4.89 13.60
N GLU A 394 -17.83 6.07 13.69
CA GLU A 394 -17.01 6.51 14.81
C GLU A 394 -17.84 7.42 15.72
N ILE A 395 -17.82 7.18 17.03
CA ILE A 395 -18.50 8.03 18.02
C ILE A 395 -17.42 8.82 18.75
N SER A 396 -17.54 10.15 18.74
CA SER A 396 -16.51 11.04 19.28
C SER A 396 -17.15 12.10 20.19
N SER A 397 -16.62 12.25 21.40
CA SER A 397 -17.08 13.28 22.33
C SER A 397 -16.44 14.63 22.00
N LEU A 398 -17.23 15.70 22.12
CA LEU A 398 -16.76 17.08 21.99
C LEU A 398 -16.21 17.65 23.30
N GLY A 399 -16.28 16.90 24.42
CA GLY A 399 -15.79 17.35 25.72
C GLY A 399 -16.60 18.51 26.30
N GLY A 400 -17.92 18.51 26.07
CA GLY A 400 -18.87 19.53 26.55
C GLY A 400 -19.32 20.53 25.50
N VAL A 401 -20.48 21.15 25.73
CA VAL A 401 -21.13 22.07 24.79
C VAL A 401 -20.31 23.34 24.52
N ASP A 402 -19.56 23.84 25.51
CA ASP A 402 -18.77 25.07 25.34
C ASP A 402 -17.62 24.90 24.35
N ASN A 403 -17.01 23.71 24.30
CA ASN A 403 -15.99 23.35 23.31
C ASN A 403 -16.61 23.17 21.91
N ALA A 404 -17.84 22.65 21.84
CA ALA A 404 -18.58 22.42 20.60
C ALA A 404 -19.14 23.71 19.98
N ALA A 405 -19.67 24.60 20.82
CA ALA A 405 -20.42 25.79 20.43
C ALA A 405 -19.56 27.05 20.32
N GLY A 406 -18.37 27.08 20.94
CA GLY A 406 -17.47 28.24 20.94
C GLY A 406 -17.98 29.42 21.78
N GLY A 407 -17.12 30.41 22.01
CA GLY A 407 -17.44 31.62 22.77
C GLY A 407 -18.15 32.71 21.96
N LYS A 408 -18.50 33.83 22.61
CA LYS A 408 -19.11 35.00 21.94
C LYS A 408 -18.28 35.56 20.78
N GLU A 409 -16.95 35.45 20.87
CA GLU A 409 -15.99 36.00 19.89
C GLU A 409 -15.64 35.01 18.76
N ALA A 410 -15.77 33.69 19.01
CA ALA A 410 -15.52 32.65 18.02
C ALA A 410 -16.66 31.61 17.97
N PRO A 411 -17.89 32.02 17.62
CA PRO A 411 -19.09 31.20 17.82
C PRO A 411 -19.21 29.97 16.90
N PHE A 412 -18.24 29.71 16.01
CA PHE A 412 -18.39 28.68 14.97
C PHE A 412 -17.13 27.99 14.47
N SER A 413 -15.90 28.37 14.82
CA SER A 413 -14.78 28.07 13.89
C SER A 413 -14.36 26.59 13.86
N ALA A 414 -14.21 25.91 15.00
CA ALA A 414 -13.57 24.58 15.03
C ALA A 414 -14.49 23.45 14.56
N LEU A 415 -15.67 23.28 15.18
CA LEU A 415 -16.60 22.19 14.84
C LEU A 415 -17.11 22.28 13.41
N TRP A 416 -17.42 23.49 12.93
CA TRP A 416 -17.82 23.70 11.54
C TRP A 416 -16.72 23.33 10.54
N ARG A 417 -15.48 23.80 10.77
CA ARG A 417 -14.34 23.46 9.90
C ARG A 417 -14.09 21.96 9.92
N LEU A 418 -14.20 21.32 11.08
CA LEU A 418 -14.07 19.86 11.20
C LEU A 418 -15.18 19.12 10.42
N VAL A 419 -16.44 19.50 10.61
CA VAL A 419 -17.58 18.93 9.86
C VAL A 419 -17.40 19.11 8.35
N ASP A 420 -17.01 20.31 7.91
CA ASP A 420 -16.82 20.58 6.49
C ASP A 420 -15.63 19.83 5.90
N TYR A 421 -14.55 19.68 6.68
CA TYR A 421 -13.38 18.88 6.35
C TYR A 421 -13.73 17.39 6.22
N LEU A 422 -14.46 16.82 7.19
CA LEU A 422 -14.93 15.44 7.13
C LEU A 422 -15.77 15.20 5.89
N HIS A 423 -16.71 16.09 5.60
CA HIS A 423 -17.53 16.05 4.39
C HIS A 423 -16.68 16.19 3.12
N HIS A 424 -15.68 17.07 3.09
CA HIS A 424 -14.75 17.19 1.98
C HIS A 424 -14.06 15.86 1.70
N HIS A 425 -13.69 15.10 2.73
CA HIS A 425 -13.12 13.76 2.57
C HIS A 425 -14.19 12.63 2.53
N GLN A 426 -15.48 12.92 2.32
CA GLN A 426 -16.57 11.93 2.21
C GLN A 426 -16.87 11.10 3.47
N THR A 427 -16.55 11.63 4.65
CA THR A 427 -17.07 11.11 5.92
C THR A 427 -18.25 11.98 6.35
N LEU A 428 -19.42 11.37 6.55
CA LEU A 428 -20.58 12.08 7.05
C LEU A 428 -20.36 12.50 8.49
N ALA A 429 -20.75 13.72 8.85
CA ALA A 429 -20.71 14.17 10.24
C ALA A 429 -22.12 14.40 10.76
N PHE A 430 -22.46 13.70 11.84
CA PHE A 430 -23.68 13.88 12.61
C PHE A 430 -23.34 14.50 13.96
N VAL A 431 -24.24 15.33 14.48
CA VAL A 431 -24.03 16.02 15.75
C VAL A 431 -25.23 15.79 16.65
N LEU A 432 -24.98 15.28 17.85
CA LEU A 432 -25.95 15.00 18.90
C LEU A 432 -25.56 15.74 20.18
N LEU A 433 -26.38 16.69 20.62
CA LEU A 433 -26.12 17.51 21.82
C LEU A 433 -27.40 17.70 22.66
N ASP A 434 -27.25 17.97 23.95
CA ASP A 434 -28.30 18.57 24.76
C ASP A 434 -28.42 20.09 24.49
N ASP A 435 -29.57 20.67 24.80
CA ASP A 435 -29.83 22.11 24.62
C ASP A 435 -29.30 22.90 25.81
N GLU A 436 -27.98 22.86 25.99
CA GLU A 436 -27.27 23.67 26.98
C GLU A 436 -26.49 24.82 26.33
N GLY A 437 -26.17 25.86 27.10
CA GLY A 437 -25.34 26.98 26.68
C GLY A 437 -25.75 27.62 25.34
N PHE A 438 -24.87 27.54 24.35
CA PHE A 438 -25.08 28.07 23.00
C PHE A 438 -25.40 26.99 21.95
N ALA A 439 -25.72 25.74 22.33
CA ALA A 439 -25.95 24.62 21.39
C ALA A 439 -27.03 24.93 20.34
N THR A 440 -28.20 25.43 20.75
CA THR A 440 -29.26 25.78 19.79
C THR A 440 -28.86 26.93 18.87
N ARG A 441 -28.26 27.99 19.41
CA ARG A 441 -27.87 29.17 18.62
C ARG A 441 -26.74 28.84 17.65
N ASN A 442 -25.70 28.19 18.14
CA ASN A 442 -24.46 28.01 17.38
C ASN A 442 -24.48 26.69 16.59
N VAL A 443 -24.82 25.56 17.21
CA VAL A 443 -24.79 24.29 16.50
C VAL A 443 -26.03 24.09 15.65
N ARG A 444 -27.24 24.18 16.23
CA ARG A 444 -28.47 23.90 15.47
C ARG A 444 -28.77 24.94 14.39
N ASP A 445 -28.66 26.22 14.71
CA ASP A 445 -29.02 27.30 13.78
C ASP A 445 -27.84 27.82 12.97
N GLY A 446 -26.66 27.94 13.57
CA GLY A 446 -25.49 28.51 12.90
C GLY A 446 -24.75 27.53 12.00
N LEU A 447 -24.46 26.31 12.45
CA LEU A 447 -23.80 25.29 11.60
C LEU A 447 -24.63 24.98 10.32
N ARG A 448 -25.96 25.03 10.45
CA ARG A 448 -26.89 24.91 9.32
C ARG A 448 -26.74 26.05 8.29
N LYS A 449 -26.44 27.26 8.74
CA LYS A 449 -26.31 28.44 7.89
C LYS A 449 -24.90 28.58 7.29
N ALA A 450 -23.91 27.98 7.94
CA ALA A 450 -22.50 28.03 7.53
C ALA A 450 -22.29 27.49 6.11
N ASN A 451 -21.53 28.25 5.32
CA ASN A 451 -21.13 27.84 3.98
C ASN A 451 -19.98 26.83 4.08
N SER A 452 -19.85 25.95 3.09
CA SER A 452 -18.63 25.15 2.99
C SER A 452 -17.47 26.05 2.55
N VAL A 453 -16.29 25.84 3.16
CA VAL A 453 -15.02 26.41 2.72
C VAL A 453 -14.49 25.63 1.52
N HIS A 454 -14.74 24.32 1.49
CA HIS A 454 -14.26 23.42 0.45
C HIS A 454 -15.17 23.34 -0.79
N SER A 455 -16.34 24.01 -0.78
CA SER A 455 -17.26 24.01 -1.92
C SER A 455 -18.19 25.23 -1.91
N ALA A 456 -18.13 26.03 -2.97
CA ALA A 456 -19.00 27.18 -3.12
C ALA A 456 -20.49 26.81 -3.31
N GLU A 457 -20.78 25.58 -3.75
CA GLU A 457 -22.12 25.15 -4.15
C GLU A 457 -22.99 24.61 -2.99
N ARG A 458 -22.40 24.33 -1.82
CA ARG A 458 -23.09 23.71 -0.68
C ARG A 458 -22.90 24.43 0.65
N LYS A 459 -23.82 24.16 1.57
CA LYS A 459 -23.65 24.42 3.00
C LYS A 459 -22.73 23.39 3.62
N ALA A 460 -22.20 23.70 4.80
CA ALA A 460 -21.27 22.82 5.50
C ALA A 460 -21.91 21.49 5.90
N THR A 461 -23.18 21.49 6.30
CA THR A 461 -23.92 20.28 6.67
C THR A 461 -25.41 20.39 6.31
N ARG A 462 -26.17 19.34 6.62
CA ARG A 462 -27.62 19.30 6.45
C ARG A 462 -28.34 19.37 7.80
N ARG A 463 -29.58 19.86 7.77
CA ARG A 463 -30.42 19.98 8.97
C ARG A 463 -30.70 18.62 9.61
N ASP A 464 -30.84 17.57 8.81
CA ASP A 464 -31.16 16.23 9.28
C ASP A 464 -29.97 15.49 9.93
N HIS A 465 -28.77 16.07 9.89
CA HIS A 465 -27.56 15.54 10.52
C HIS A 465 -27.34 16.09 11.94
N ILE A 466 -28.10 17.11 12.34
CA ILE A 466 -27.98 17.75 13.65
C ILE A 466 -29.21 17.42 14.49
N LYS A 467 -29.00 16.85 15.67
CA LYS A 467 -30.03 16.63 16.68
C LYS A 467 -29.59 17.30 17.97
N VAL A 468 -30.38 18.29 18.39
CA VAL A 468 -30.29 18.87 19.73
C VAL A 468 -31.52 18.43 20.53
N TRP A 469 -31.31 17.90 21.74
CA TRP A 469 -32.35 17.54 22.68
C TRP A 469 -32.86 18.81 23.37
N LYS A 470 -34.16 19.07 23.39
CA LYS A 470 -34.78 20.27 23.98
C LYS A 470 -34.62 20.37 25.50
N THR A 471 -34.32 19.27 26.18
CA THR A 471 -34.18 19.22 27.64
C THR A 471 -32.87 18.52 27.98
N SER A 472 -32.89 17.20 28.11
CA SER A 472 -31.68 16.37 28.19
C SER A 472 -31.88 15.04 27.48
N PHE A 473 -30.78 14.32 27.27
CA PHE A 473 -30.78 12.96 26.75
C PHE A 473 -31.73 12.04 27.54
N GLU A 474 -31.65 12.03 28.87
CA GLU A 474 -32.45 11.15 29.72
C GLU A 474 -33.93 11.51 29.63
N LEU A 475 -34.24 12.81 29.76
CA LEU A 475 -35.62 13.27 29.79
C LEU A 475 -36.33 13.00 28.45
N GLU A 476 -35.73 13.25 27.30
CA GLU A 476 -36.44 13.00 26.02
C GLU A 476 -36.62 11.51 25.68
N ASN A 477 -35.73 10.64 26.17
CA ASN A 477 -35.70 9.23 25.77
C ASN A 477 -36.38 8.29 26.76
N PHE A 478 -36.50 8.69 28.03
CA PHE A 478 -37.01 7.86 29.11
C PHE A 478 -38.19 8.52 29.83
N SER A 479 -39.13 7.69 30.26
CA SER A 479 -40.26 8.11 31.10
C SER A 479 -39.81 8.34 32.54
N ASP A 480 -40.58 9.13 33.29
CA ASP A 480 -40.29 9.44 34.69
C ASP A 480 -40.22 8.17 35.57
N THR A 481 -41.01 7.16 35.22
CA THR A 481 -40.98 5.84 35.89
C THR A 481 -39.69 5.07 35.62
N GLU A 482 -39.17 5.13 34.39
CA GLU A 482 -37.93 4.44 34.01
C GLU A 482 -36.71 5.12 34.63
N ILE A 483 -36.68 6.45 34.63
CA ILE A 483 -35.61 7.22 35.27
C ILE A 483 -35.62 6.98 36.78
N ALA A 484 -36.78 7.04 37.44
CA ALA A 484 -36.87 6.74 38.87
C ALA A 484 -36.42 5.30 39.18
N LEU A 485 -36.79 4.33 38.33
CA LEU A 485 -36.32 2.95 38.46
C LEU A 485 -34.79 2.85 38.32
N ALA A 486 -34.21 3.51 37.32
CA ALA A 486 -32.77 3.52 37.11
C ALA A 486 -32.01 4.16 38.28
N LEU A 487 -32.46 5.30 38.79
CA LEU A 487 -31.88 5.97 39.96
C LEU A 487 -31.98 5.08 41.22
N ASN A 488 -33.10 4.38 41.41
CA ASN A 488 -33.24 3.42 42.53
C ASN A 488 -32.34 2.20 42.39
N ARG A 489 -32.11 1.71 41.15
CA ARG A 489 -31.14 0.63 40.88
C ARG A 489 -29.73 1.07 41.25
N MET A 490 -29.32 2.28 40.87
CA MET A 490 -28.02 2.84 41.24
C MET A 490 -27.90 3.08 42.75
N ALA A 491 -28.95 3.57 43.39
CA ALA A 491 -28.95 3.85 44.83
C ALA A 491 -29.08 2.58 45.70
N ALA A 492 -29.31 1.40 45.09
CA ALA A 492 -29.61 0.14 45.77
C ALA A 492 -30.75 0.21 46.82
N ARG A 493 -31.62 1.24 46.73
CA ARG A 493 -32.75 1.47 47.64
C ARG A 493 -33.85 2.27 46.93
N LYS A 494 -35.09 2.18 47.42
CA LYS A 494 -36.21 2.99 46.93
C LYS A 494 -36.14 4.42 47.48
N ALA A 495 -35.26 5.24 46.90
CA ALA A 495 -35.06 6.64 47.27
C ALA A 495 -35.76 7.64 46.35
N PHE A 496 -36.22 7.22 45.16
CA PHE A 496 -36.75 8.10 44.12
C PHE A 496 -38.11 7.63 43.61
N ALA A 497 -39.07 8.55 43.49
CA ALA A 497 -40.41 8.32 42.97
C ALA A 497 -40.61 8.99 41.60
N ARG A 498 -41.62 8.53 40.86
CA ARG A 498 -42.03 9.13 39.57
C ARG A 498 -42.28 10.64 39.69
N ALA A 499 -42.90 11.08 40.78
CA ALA A 499 -43.23 12.48 41.01
C ALA A 499 -41.98 13.37 41.12
N ASP A 500 -40.88 12.84 41.66
CA ASP A 500 -39.62 13.57 41.81
C ASP A 500 -38.99 13.88 40.45
N VAL A 501 -38.95 12.87 39.56
CA VAL A 501 -38.45 13.04 38.19
C VAL A 501 -39.38 13.95 37.37
N ALA A 502 -40.69 13.84 37.56
CA ALA A 502 -41.66 14.71 36.89
C ALA A 502 -41.44 16.19 37.26
N ALA A 503 -41.09 16.49 38.52
CA ALA A 503 -40.72 17.83 38.95
C ALA A 503 -39.43 18.34 38.28
N CYS A 504 -38.40 17.48 38.16
CA CYS A 504 -37.16 17.81 37.44
C CYS A 504 -37.44 18.10 35.96
N ARG A 505 -38.29 17.29 35.31
CA ARG A 505 -38.69 17.50 33.91
C ARG A 505 -39.44 18.82 33.71
N ALA A 506 -40.37 19.15 34.60
CA ALA A 506 -41.10 20.41 34.55
C ALA A 506 -40.15 21.60 34.70
N ALA A 507 -39.18 21.51 35.61
CA ALA A 507 -38.13 22.51 35.76
C ALA A 507 -37.26 22.64 34.49
N ALA A 508 -36.90 21.53 33.85
CA ALA A 508 -36.12 21.50 32.60
C ALA A 508 -36.83 22.21 31.43
N VAL A 509 -38.16 22.11 31.33
CA VAL A 509 -38.94 22.78 30.28
C VAL A 509 -39.02 24.30 30.50
N ILE A 510 -39.11 24.74 31.77
CA ILE A 510 -39.20 26.15 32.13
C ILE A 510 -37.84 26.85 31.98
N GLY A 511 -36.74 26.12 32.20
CA GLY A 511 -35.39 26.64 32.16
C GLY A 511 -35.00 27.42 33.43
N PRO A 512 -33.79 27.98 33.47
CA PRO A 512 -33.28 28.69 34.65
C PRO A 512 -34.07 29.98 34.93
N VAL A 513 -34.64 30.09 36.13
CA VAL A 513 -35.35 31.28 36.62
C VAL A 513 -34.42 32.11 37.51
N LYS A 514 -34.30 33.41 37.23
CA LYS A 514 -33.40 34.32 37.97
C LYS A 514 -33.68 34.26 39.48
N GLY A 515 -32.66 33.92 40.27
CA GLY A 515 -32.75 33.81 41.73
C GLY A 515 -33.23 32.46 42.29
N ARG A 516 -33.59 31.48 41.44
CA ARG A 516 -33.90 30.11 41.86
C ARG A 516 -32.91 29.13 41.26
N ARG A 517 -32.29 28.30 42.09
CA ARG A 517 -31.46 27.19 41.60
C ARG A 517 -32.37 26.13 40.98
N MET A 518 -32.04 25.74 39.75
CA MET A 518 -32.77 24.75 38.98
C MET A 518 -32.75 23.38 39.67
N LEU A 519 -33.85 22.63 39.54
CA LEU A 519 -33.96 21.26 40.00
C LEU A 519 -33.55 20.33 38.85
N THR A 520 -32.43 19.64 38.99
CA THR A 520 -31.90 18.69 38.00
C THR A 520 -31.84 17.28 38.61
N ILE A 521 -31.73 16.26 37.74
CA ILE A 521 -31.60 14.87 38.19
C ILE A 521 -30.33 14.70 39.03
N ASP A 522 -29.21 15.27 38.58
CA ASP A 522 -27.92 15.22 39.27
C ASP A 522 -28.03 15.73 40.70
N ARG A 523 -28.62 16.92 40.84
CA ARG A 523 -28.77 17.58 42.14
C ARG A 523 -29.74 16.85 43.05
N MET A 524 -30.87 16.39 42.50
CA MET A 524 -31.84 15.59 43.25
C MET A 524 -31.18 14.30 43.79
N PHE A 525 -30.31 13.67 43.00
CA PHE A 525 -29.58 12.48 43.43
C PHE A 525 -28.57 12.80 44.52
N GLU A 526 -27.77 13.84 44.33
CA GLU A 526 -26.77 14.30 45.30
C GLU A 526 -27.40 14.70 46.65
N GLU A 527 -28.50 15.46 46.64
CA GLU A 527 -29.21 15.87 47.86
C GLU A 527 -29.75 14.67 48.66
N ARG A 528 -30.10 13.54 48.00
CA ARG A 528 -30.65 12.35 48.67
C ARG A 528 -29.60 11.31 49.04
N MET A 529 -28.51 11.23 48.28
CA MET A 529 -27.50 10.18 48.41
C MET A 529 -26.21 10.68 49.05
N GLY A 530 -25.98 12.00 49.11
CA GLY A 530 -24.75 12.60 49.61
C GLY A 530 -23.54 12.39 48.71
N VAL A 531 -23.75 11.91 47.48
CA VAL A 531 -22.71 11.64 46.48
C VAL A 531 -23.18 12.12 45.11
N ALA A 532 -22.23 12.61 44.30
CA ALA A 532 -22.52 13.04 42.93
C ALA A 532 -23.05 11.87 42.08
N LEU A 533 -23.93 12.18 41.14
CA LEU A 533 -24.47 11.18 40.20
C LEU A 533 -23.41 10.80 39.17
N ASP A 534 -23.09 9.51 39.10
CA ASP A 534 -22.36 8.93 37.98
C ASP A 534 -23.25 8.89 36.73
N LYS A 535 -23.16 9.93 35.89
CA LYS A 535 -23.96 10.05 34.67
C LYS A 535 -23.70 8.91 33.67
N PRO A 536 -22.44 8.53 33.34
CA PRO A 536 -22.17 7.34 32.54
C PRO A 536 -22.84 6.08 33.10
N GLY A 537 -22.72 5.86 34.42
CA GLY A 537 -23.38 4.74 35.10
C GLY A 537 -24.91 4.77 34.98
N LEU A 538 -25.54 5.93 35.17
CA LEU A 538 -26.98 6.11 34.97
C LEU A 538 -27.37 5.77 33.53
N GLY A 539 -26.60 6.25 32.56
CA GLY A 539 -26.85 5.99 31.15
C GLY A 539 -26.83 4.49 30.79
N LEU A 540 -25.91 3.72 31.38
CA LEU A 540 -25.85 2.27 31.19
C LEU A 540 -27.08 1.56 31.78
N VAL A 541 -27.48 1.93 33.00
CA VAL A 541 -28.69 1.37 33.62
C VAL A 541 -29.93 1.76 32.82
N LEU A 542 -29.98 2.97 32.26
CA LEU A 542 -31.07 3.40 31.38
C LEU A 542 -31.06 2.59 30.07
N ALA A 543 -29.90 2.26 29.49
CA ALA A 543 -29.82 1.38 28.33
C ALA A 543 -30.32 -0.04 28.63
N ASP A 544 -30.07 -0.57 29.84
CA ASP A 544 -30.67 -1.83 30.30
C ASP A 544 -32.20 -1.72 30.37
N VAL A 545 -32.71 -0.69 31.05
CA VAL A 545 -34.16 -0.44 31.19
C VAL A 545 -34.83 -0.25 29.84
N MET A 546 -34.14 0.36 28.87
CA MET A 546 -34.66 0.55 27.51
C MET A 546 -35.02 -0.78 26.84
N LEU A 547 -34.21 -1.81 27.07
CA LEU A 547 -34.28 -3.10 26.40
C LEU A 547 -34.98 -4.17 27.22
N ASP A 548 -35.30 -3.86 28.49
CA ASP A 548 -36.06 -4.72 29.38
C ASP A 548 -37.46 -5.00 28.79
N PRO A 549 -37.84 -6.28 28.58
CA PRO A 549 -39.17 -6.64 28.07
C PRO A 549 -40.33 -6.10 28.92
N SER A 550 -40.08 -5.80 30.21
CA SER A 550 -41.11 -5.27 31.10
C SER A 550 -41.42 -3.79 30.87
N THR A 551 -40.59 -3.05 30.10
CA THR A 551 -40.87 -1.64 29.84
C THR A 551 -42.03 -1.47 28.86
N ARG A 552 -42.95 -0.54 29.17
CA ARG A 552 -44.08 -0.23 28.29
C ARG A 552 -43.63 0.40 26.96
N ARG A 553 -42.47 1.05 26.92
CA ARG A 553 -42.00 1.83 25.77
C ARG A 553 -41.00 1.03 24.93
N ARG A 554 -41.46 0.54 23.78
CA ARG A 554 -40.62 -0.21 22.83
C ARG A 554 -39.36 0.59 22.45
N PRO A 555 -38.17 -0.04 22.36
CA PRO A 555 -36.93 0.63 21.94
C PRO A 555 -37.10 1.42 20.63
N SER A 556 -37.71 0.82 19.61
CA SER A 556 -37.93 1.43 18.29
C SER A 556 -38.78 2.72 18.30
N SER A 557 -39.59 2.93 19.34
CA SER A 557 -40.41 4.14 19.48
C SER A 557 -39.63 5.34 20.05
N ARG A 558 -38.45 5.10 20.60
CA ARG A 558 -37.65 6.12 21.28
C ARG A 558 -37.01 7.09 20.27
N PRO A 559 -36.93 8.39 20.60
CA PRO A 559 -36.26 9.37 19.74
C PRO A 559 -34.80 9.01 19.43
N ILE A 560 -34.03 8.54 20.42
CA ILE A 560 -32.63 8.15 20.24
C ILE A 560 -32.51 6.99 19.25
N THR A 561 -33.30 5.93 19.41
CA THR A 561 -33.27 4.79 18.50
C THR A 561 -33.61 5.20 17.07
N ARG A 562 -34.62 6.06 16.85
CA ARG A 562 -34.94 6.58 15.51
C ARG A 562 -33.83 7.43 14.92
N PHE A 563 -33.11 8.18 15.74
CA PHE A 563 -31.93 8.93 15.31
C PHE A 563 -30.79 7.98 14.93
N LEU A 564 -30.45 7.02 15.79
CA LEU A 564 -29.39 6.04 15.54
C LEU A 564 -29.68 5.14 14.34
N VAL A 565 -30.94 4.72 14.10
CA VAL A 565 -31.34 4.03 12.86
C VAL A 565 -30.98 4.87 11.63
N ARG A 566 -31.24 6.17 11.67
CA ARG A 566 -30.90 7.07 10.56
C ARG A 566 -29.40 7.19 10.38
N VAL A 567 -28.65 7.31 11.48
CA VAL A 567 -27.17 7.33 11.47
C VAL A 567 -26.64 6.05 10.82
N ALA A 568 -27.11 4.88 11.25
CA ALA A 568 -26.73 3.58 10.70
C ALA A 568 -27.05 3.43 9.21
N GLN A 569 -28.25 3.82 8.79
CA GLN A 569 -28.65 3.81 7.38
C GLN A 569 -27.80 4.74 6.52
N LYS A 570 -27.43 5.91 7.06
CA LYS A 570 -26.61 6.90 6.36
C LYS A 570 -25.15 6.46 6.25
N ALA A 571 -24.59 5.88 7.31
CA ALA A 571 -23.25 5.31 7.28
C ALA A 571 -23.18 4.17 6.23
N SER A 572 -24.09 3.20 6.33
CA SER A 572 -24.15 2.04 5.41
C SER A 572 -24.35 2.44 3.94
N GLY A 573 -25.02 3.56 3.68
CA GLY A 573 -25.23 4.10 2.33
C GLY A 573 -24.19 5.13 1.87
N ASN A 574 -23.15 5.38 2.67
CA ASN A 574 -22.07 6.30 2.34
C ASN A 574 -20.83 5.54 1.86
N PHE A 575 -20.92 5.04 0.63
CA PHE A 575 -19.78 4.41 -0.04
C PHE A 575 -18.70 5.46 -0.31
N GLN A 576 -17.47 5.17 0.13
CA GLN A 576 -16.33 6.02 -0.17
C GLN A 576 -16.02 5.96 -1.67
N PRO A 577 -15.61 7.08 -2.28
CA PRO A 577 -15.39 7.14 -3.72
C PRO A 577 -14.17 6.33 -4.13
N VAL A 578 -14.27 5.57 -5.21
CA VAL A 578 -13.14 4.81 -5.79
C VAL A 578 -12.43 5.60 -6.91
N THR A 579 -13.05 6.69 -7.38
CA THR A 579 -12.47 7.63 -8.34
C THR A 579 -12.59 9.08 -7.87
N GLN A 580 -11.71 9.94 -8.38
CA GLN A 580 -11.79 11.38 -8.23
C GLN A 580 -13.08 11.92 -8.84
N ALA A 581 -13.52 11.39 -9.98
CA ALA A 581 -14.79 11.75 -10.59
C ALA A 581 -16.01 11.46 -9.69
N ASP A 582 -16.04 10.30 -9.01
CA ASP A 582 -17.10 9.96 -8.05
C ASP A 582 -17.07 10.92 -6.85
N TRP A 583 -15.87 11.22 -6.35
CA TRP A 583 -15.70 12.17 -5.28
C TRP A 583 -16.23 13.57 -5.65
N GLU A 584 -15.87 14.10 -6.81
CA GLU A 584 -16.33 15.41 -7.30
C GLU A 584 -17.85 15.43 -7.46
N THR A 585 -18.41 14.34 -7.98
CA THR A 585 -19.85 14.16 -8.14
C THR A 585 -20.55 14.25 -6.78
N ASN A 586 -20.01 13.56 -5.77
CA ASN A 586 -20.53 13.62 -4.42
C ASN A 586 -20.38 15.01 -3.78
N GLN A 587 -19.26 15.73 -3.99
CA GLN A 587 -19.05 17.09 -3.47
C GLN A 587 -20.03 18.12 -4.06
N ARG A 588 -20.40 17.96 -5.34
CA ARG A 588 -21.41 18.78 -6.02
C ARG A 588 -22.84 18.31 -5.77
N SER A 589 -23.00 17.19 -5.06
CA SER A 589 -24.30 16.69 -4.68
C SER A 589 -24.79 17.36 -3.40
N GLY A 590 -26.10 17.37 -3.20
CA GLY A 590 -26.69 17.76 -1.92
C GLY A 590 -26.56 16.69 -0.83
N TYR A 591 -25.73 15.66 -1.03
CA TYR A 591 -25.63 14.50 -0.15
C TYR A 591 -24.94 14.84 1.17
N LEU A 592 -23.77 15.49 1.11
CA LEU A 592 -22.95 15.86 2.26
C LEU A 592 -23.42 17.16 2.94
N GLY A 593 -23.94 18.09 2.15
CA GLY A 593 -24.41 19.40 2.61
C GLY A 593 -25.59 19.88 1.77
N ALA A 594 -26.43 20.76 2.34
CA ALA A 594 -27.55 21.31 1.57
C ALA A 594 -27.03 22.21 0.44
N LEU A 595 -27.46 21.95 -0.81
CA LEU A 595 -27.09 22.80 -1.94
C LEU A 595 -27.62 24.23 -1.75
N GLN A 596 -26.82 25.20 -2.16
CA GLN A 596 -27.25 26.59 -2.24
C GLN A 596 -28.32 26.77 -3.32
N PRO A 597 -29.21 27.78 -3.20
CA PRO A 597 -30.29 28.01 -4.17
C PRO A 597 -29.80 28.10 -5.62
N ALA A 598 -28.71 28.83 -5.88
CA ALA A 598 -28.11 28.95 -7.21
C ALA A 598 -27.66 27.59 -7.78
N ALA A 599 -26.95 26.78 -6.98
CA ALA A 599 -26.50 25.46 -7.39
C ALA A 599 -27.68 24.48 -7.65
N LYS A 600 -28.79 24.61 -6.92
CA LYS A 600 -30.01 23.82 -7.18
C LYS A 600 -30.62 24.14 -8.55
N LEU A 601 -30.65 25.41 -8.94
CA LEU A 601 -31.16 25.86 -10.24
C LEU A 601 -30.29 25.33 -11.39
N ASP A 602 -28.98 25.42 -11.27
CA ASP A 602 -28.05 24.90 -12.29
C ASP A 602 -28.13 23.39 -12.45
N ARG A 603 -28.27 22.65 -11.33
CA ARG A 603 -28.46 21.19 -11.38
C ARG A 603 -29.75 20.80 -12.10
N ARG A 604 -30.86 21.50 -11.85
CA ARG A 604 -32.13 21.29 -12.56
C ARG A 604 -31.98 21.55 -14.05
N ARG A 605 -31.37 22.68 -14.44
CA ARG A 605 -31.08 23.02 -15.85
C ARG A 605 -30.25 21.93 -16.55
N ARG A 606 -29.21 21.40 -15.90
CA ARG A 606 -28.39 20.30 -16.45
C ARG A 606 -29.17 18.99 -16.61
N GLN A 607 -30.02 18.64 -15.65
CA GLN A 607 -30.87 17.45 -15.73
C GLN A 607 -31.92 17.56 -16.85
N ASP A 608 -32.56 18.72 -16.98
CA ASP A 608 -33.53 18.99 -18.05
C ASP A 608 -32.86 19.00 -19.43
N GLY A 609 -31.64 19.55 -19.53
CA GLY A 609 -30.83 19.49 -20.74
C GLY A 609 -30.45 18.06 -21.15
N ARG A 610 -30.04 17.21 -20.20
CA ARG A 610 -29.77 15.78 -20.45
C ARG A 610 -31.02 15.02 -20.87
N ARG A 611 -32.16 15.23 -20.20
CA ARG A 611 -33.45 14.62 -20.58
C ARG A 611 -33.90 15.05 -21.98
N ARG A 612 -33.70 16.32 -22.35
CA ARG A 612 -33.98 16.81 -23.70
C ARG A 612 -33.06 16.21 -24.76
N ARG A 613 -31.79 15.96 -24.45
CA ARG A 613 -30.85 15.26 -25.35
C ARG A 613 -31.20 13.77 -25.50
N GLN A 614 -31.54 13.08 -24.41
CA GLN A 614 -31.98 11.68 -24.47
C GLN A 614 -33.32 11.51 -25.20
N ARG A 615 -34.23 12.49 -25.13
CA ARG A 615 -35.47 12.52 -25.93
C ARG A 615 -35.28 12.94 -27.40
N ARG A 616 -34.07 13.39 -27.77
CA ARG A 616 -33.71 13.80 -29.14
C ARG A 616 -32.70 12.86 -29.80
N ALA A 617 -32.29 11.79 -29.13
CA ALA A 617 -31.63 10.68 -29.81
C ALA A 617 -32.73 9.96 -30.61
N PRO A 618 -32.66 9.94 -31.96
CA PRO A 618 -33.51 9.07 -32.74
C PRO A 618 -33.19 7.62 -32.37
N ASP A 619 -34.21 6.76 -32.40
CA ASP A 619 -33.99 5.31 -32.44
C ASP A 619 -33.23 5.00 -33.74
N ASP A 620 -31.92 4.76 -33.63
CA ASP A 620 -31.07 4.12 -34.66
C ASP A 620 -30.49 2.83 -34.07
#